data_AF-A0AAV9UW22-F1
#
_entry.id   AF-A0AAV9UW22-F1
#
_cell.length_a   1.000
_cell.length_b   1.000
_cell.length_c   1.000
_cell.angle_alpha   90.00
_cell.angle_beta   90.00
_cell.angle_gamma   90.00
#
_symmetry.space_group_name_H-M   'P 1'
#
loop_
_entity.id
_entity.type
_entity.pdbx_description
1 polymer ?
#
loop_
_entity_poly.entity_id
_entity_poly.type
_entity_poly.pdbx_seq_one_letter_code
_entity_poly.pdbx_strand_id
1 'polypeptide(L)'
;MQHLLVRIMFRMKPKAAFILLSQQIKETEVLSIAFWTYSFRFLLSSLRTQRTDEQDDNAAISSLRSAADLAKRRDDVHVYALANLMEASVLLAHGVNGVDSAKKALTRAQNVPLQGVPQLVFLFQMLDIMWATIQGSAILETEAKMKLLQENLDGNVPWKLWPADGTFGIPVKPSSDRGGPEELRFRWLPKADLWALVWFLSGMVRTHSNGHDKKSEACLGRGLEMVDGLLSGNTDPGLYSVETASARITWRKLLKLWITIQLIYCYAGRSAWDEAITSLRQAEAQFSCIEDDSQQSFIKPWLIYTTAVVRQGTGNLSRALSTYQSLLSDRTSEIGIMAALNSALILSGPRTQNPKQARALLESVTDYASIHRNPVIQGAFQDVKVALEKPDDRLNEMRGMLSTSNRIFRQAGAHHMLTITLALVCAKIFNPDPHHHVNMSRATADCAVKSGDRLLQATTKNMYADALVRANRESEARDFRIAGEQDRAFVEEYLNMGKVV
;
A
#
# COMPACT_ATOMS: atom_id res chain seq x y z
N MET A 1 -38.45 7.18 -6.40
CA MET A 1 -38.86 5.77 -6.54
C MET A 1 -37.92 4.97 -7.45
N GLN A 2 -37.67 5.39 -8.70
CA GLN A 2 -36.82 4.63 -9.64
C GLN A 2 -35.41 4.30 -9.13
N HIS A 3 -34.74 5.26 -8.48
CA HIS A 3 -33.43 5.04 -7.87
C HIS A 3 -33.44 3.94 -6.78
N LEU A 4 -34.51 3.86 -5.98
CA LEU A 4 -34.68 2.80 -4.97
C LEU A 4 -34.98 1.45 -5.62
N LEU A 5 -35.83 1.44 -6.66
CA LEU A 5 -36.16 0.24 -7.43
C LEU A 5 -34.91 -0.41 -8.01
N VAL A 6 -34.01 0.37 -8.62
CA VAL A 6 -32.73 -0.14 -9.14
C VAL A 6 -31.90 -0.79 -8.03
N ARG A 7 -31.82 -0.19 -6.85
CA ARG A 7 -31.07 -0.75 -5.71
C ARG A 7 -31.66 -2.06 -5.20
N ILE A 8 -33.00 -2.15 -5.12
CA ILE A 8 -33.69 -3.38 -4.72
C ILE A 8 -33.49 -4.46 -5.78
N MET A 9 -33.66 -4.12 -7.06
CA MET A 9 -33.44 -5.04 -8.17
C MET A 9 -32.00 -5.52 -8.24
N PHE A 10 -31.01 -4.68 -7.94
CA PHE A 10 -29.60 -5.09 -7.94
C PHE A 10 -29.36 -6.24 -6.95
N ARG A 11 -30.00 -6.22 -5.78
CA ARG A 11 -29.89 -7.29 -4.78
C ARG A 11 -30.53 -8.61 -5.25
N MET A 12 -31.55 -8.56 -6.10
CA MET A 12 -32.27 -9.75 -6.55
C MET A 12 -31.81 -10.27 -7.92
N LYS A 13 -31.62 -9.36 -8.88
CA LYS A 13 -31.27 -9.60 -10.28
C LYS A 13 -30.36 -8.47 -10.82
N PRO A 14 -29.04 -8.53 -10.57
CA PRO A 14 -28.07 -7.50 -10.97
C PRO A 14 -28.17 -7.08 -12.44
N LYS A 15 -28.20 -8.03 -13.38
CA LYS A 15 -28.28 -7.75 -14.81
C LYS A 15 -29.52 -6.92 -15.20
N ALA A 16 -30.67 -7.29 -14.64
CA ALA A 16 -31.93 -6.56 -14.89
C ALA A 16 -31.89 -5.14 -14.31
N ALA A 17 -31.23 -4.96 -13.16
CA ALA A 17 -31.03 -3.63 -12.57
C ALA A 17 -30.19 -2.72 -13.47
N PHE A 18 -29.14 -3.25 -14.11
CA PHE A 18 -28.32 -2.48 -15.06
C PHE A 18 -29.06 -2.11 -16.34
N ILE A 19 -29.92 -2.99 -16.85
CA ILE A 19 -30.79 -2.69 -18.00
C ILE A 19 -31.73 -1.54 -17.64
N LEU A 20 -32.42 -1.64 -16.50
CA LEU A 20 -33.32 -0.58 -16.02
C LEU A 20 -32.56 0.74 -15.82
N LEU A 21 -31.39 0.69 -15.18
CA LEU A 21 -30.59 1.88 -14.92
C LEU A 21 -30.12 2.55 -16.22
N SER A 22 -29.73 1.76 -17.22
CA SER A 22 -29.34 2.28 -18.54
C SER A 22 -30.51 2.94 -19.27
N GLN A 23 -31.72 2.37 -19.15
CA GLN A 23 -32.93 2.98 -19.68
C GLN A 23 -33.23 4.32 -18.98
N GLN A 24 -33.18 4.34 -17.65
CA GLN A 24 -33.42 5.57 -16.86
C GLN A 24 -32.40 6.68 -17.17
N ILE A 25 -31.13 6.33 -17.38
CA ILE A 25 -30.11 7.31 -17.82
C ILE A 25 -30.51 7.94 -19.16
N LYS A 26 -30.84 7.11 -20.17
CA LYS A 26 -31.26 7.61 -21.50
C LYS A 26 -32.49 8.51 -21.42
N GLU A 27 -33.50 8.12 -20.65
CA GLU A 27 -34.72 8.92 -20.46
C GLU A 27 -34.40 10.28 -19.84
N THR A 28 -33.57 10.32 -18.78
CA THR A 28 -33.20 11.59 -18.13
C THR A 28 -32.34 12.49 -19.01
N GLU A 29 -31.52 11.92 -19.89
CA GLU A 29 -30.71 12.67 -20.86
C GLU A 29 -31.59 13.30 -21.94
N VAL A 30 -32.56 12.56 -22.47
CA VAL A 30 -33.54 13.10 -23.43
C VAL A 30 -34.34 14.24 -22.80
N LEU A 31 -34.72 14.10 -21.53
CA LEU A 31 -35.44 15.14 -20.79
C LEU A 31 -34.54 16.28 -20.29
N SER A 32 -33.22 16.20 -20.48
CA SER A 32 -32.24 17.19 -20.03
C SER A 32 -32.29 17.50 -18.52
N ILE A 33 -32.63 16.50 -17.68
CA ILE A 33 -32.74 16.67 -16.23
C ILE A 33 -31.42 16.27 -15.56
N ALA A 34 -30.50 17.23 -15.45
CA ALA A 34 -29.11 17.00 -15.01
C ALA A 34 -29.00 16.28 -13.66
N PHE A 35 -29.80 16.68 -12.66
CA PHE A 35 -29.79 16.08 -11.33
C PHE A 35 -30.00 14.55 -11.35
N TRP A 36 -30.99 14.08 -12.10
CA TRP A 36 -31.28 12.65 -12.19
C TRP A 36 -30.26 11.92 -13.07
N THR A 37 -29.77 12.55 -14.14
CA THR A 37 -28.67 12.00 -14.94
C THR A 37 -27.43 11.77 -14.09
N TYR A 38 -27.03 12.74 -13.25
CA TYR A 38 -25.93 12.55 -12.30
C TYR A 38 -26.23 11.43 -11.30
N SER A 39 -27.39 11.48 -10.65
CA SER A 39 -27.79 10.48 -9.65
C SER A 39 -27.69 9.04 -10.20
N PHE A 40 -28.22 8.80 -11.40
CA PHE A 40 -28.18 7.48 -12.01
C PHE A 40 -26.79 7.08 -12.50
N ARG A 41 -25.98 8.01 -13.00
CA ARG A 41 -24.59 7.74 -13.42
C ARG A 41 -23.69 7.41 -12.23
N PHE A 42 -23.82 8.12 -11.11
CA PHE A 42 -23.12 7.79 -9.87
C PHE A 42 -23.61 6.47 -9.27
N LEU A 43 -24.91 6.18 -9.32
CA LEU A 43 -25.43 4.88 -8.90
C LEU A 43 -24.86 3.75 -9.77
N LEU A 44 -24.80 3.93 -11.09
CA LEU A 44 -24.24 2.94 -12.01
C LEU A 44 -22.80 2.64 -11.66
N SER A 45 -21.98 3.68 -11.49
CA SER A 45 -20.60 3.53 -11.08
C SER A 45 -20.49 2.81 -9.73
N SER A 46 -21.25 3.25 -8.72
CA SER A 46 -21.20 2.66 -7.37
C SER A 46 -21.62 1.18 -7.33
N LEU A 47 -22.54 0.75 -8.19
CA LEU A 47 -22.96 -0.65 -8.29
C LEU A 47 -21.95 -1.49 -9.08
N ARG A 48 -21.38 -0.95 -10.16
CA ARG A 48 -20.38 -1.64 -10.99
C ARG A 48 -19.03 -1.81 -10.32
N THR A 49 -18.71 -1.00 -9.31
CA THR A 49 -17.48 -1.12 -8.50
C THR A 49 -17.64 -2.06 -7.31
N GLN A 50 -18.85 -2.60 -7.05
CA GLN A 50 -19.02 -3.59 -5.99
C GLN A 50 -18.33 -4.89 -6.41
N ARG A 51 -17.60 -5.50 -5.48
CA ARG A 51 -16.87 -6.76 -5.65
C ARG A 51 -17.86 -7.93 -5.76
N THR A 52 -18.52 -8.01 -6.89
CA THR A 52 -19.52 -9.01 -7.28
C THR A 52 -19.13 -9.56 -8.64
N ASP A 53 -19.72 -10.67 -9.07
CA ASP A 53 -19.46 -11.26 -10.40
C ASP A 53 -19.74 -10.31 -11.58
N GLU A 54 -20.49 -9.23 -11.33
CA GLU A 54 -20.88 -8.21 -12.31
C GLU A 54 -20.01 -6.94 -12.26
N GLN A 55 -18.84 -7.02 -11.60
CA GLN A 55 -17.88 -5.91 -11.55
C GLN A 55 -17.43 -5.53 -12.96
N ASP A 56 -17.56 -4.25 -13.30
CA ASP A 56 -17.10 -3.70 -14.57
C ASP A 56 -16.59 -2.28 -14.34
N ASP A 57 -15.30 -2.21 -13.99
CA ASP A 57 -14.65 -0.95 -13.68
C ASP A 57 -14.56 -0.03 -14.91
N ASN A 58 -14.50 -0.60 -16.13
CA ASN A 58 -14.48 0.18 -17.36
C ASN A 58 -15.82 0.89 -17.58
N ALA A 59 -16.94 0.18 -17.39
CA ALA A 59 -18.27 0.78 -17.44
C ALA A 59 -18.47 1.82 -16.32
N ALA A 60 -17.94 1.56 -15.12
CA ALA A 60 -17.98 2.51 -14.01
C ALA A 60 -17.22 3.81 -14.36
N ILE A 61 -15.99 3.69 -14.86
CA ILE A 61 -15.15 4.82 -15.28
C ILE A 61 -15.80 5.60 -16.42
N SER A 62 -16.35 4.90 -17.43
CA SER A 62 -17.06 5.53 -18.54
C SER A 62 -18.25 6.37 -18.06
N SER A 63 -19.04 5.83 -17.14
CA SER A 63 -20.17 6.53 -16.50
C SER A 63 -19.72 7.80 -15.76
N LEU A 64 -18.64 7.71 -14.99
CA LEU A 64 -18.07 8.84 -14.24
C LEU A 64 -17.52 9.93 -15.17
N ARG A 65 -16.80 9.56 -16.23
CA ARG A 65 -16.28 10.52 -17.22
C ARG A 65 -17.39 11.29 -17.91
N SER A 66 -18.45 10.59 -18.29
CA SER A 66 -19.63 11.21 -18.89
C SER A 66 -20.34 12.17 -17.93
N ALA A 67 -20.42 11.82 -16.64
CA ALA A 67 -20.96 12.70 -15.61
C ALA A 67 -20.06 13.95 -15.44
N ALA A 68 -18.74 13.77 -15.45
CA ALA A 68 -17.78 14.87 -15.40
C ALA A 68 -17.90 15.79 -16.62
N ASP A 69 -18.04 15.25 -17.83
CA ASP A 69 -18.21 16.06 -19.04
C ASP A 69 -19.49 16.88 -19.01
N LEU A 70 -20.60 16.30 -18.56
CA LEU A 70 -21.85 17.03 -18.37
C LEU A 70 -21.72 18.12 -17.29
N ALA A 71 -21.08 17.81 -16.16
CA ALA A 71 -20.80 18.76 -15.10
C ALA A 71 -19.92 19.92 -15.55
N LYS A 72 -18.90 19.64 -16.37
CA LYS A 72 -18.04 20.67 -16.95
C LYS A 72 -18.80 21.61 -17.88
N ARG A 73 -19.72 21.08 -18.70
CA ARG A 73 -20.56 21.91 -19.61
C ARG A 73 -21.53 22.81 -18.86
N ARG A 74 -22.06 22.35 -17.73
CA ARG A 74 -22.99 23.09 -16.87
C ARG A 74 -22.31 23.95 -15.82
N ASP A 75 -20.98 23.84 -15.71
CA ASP A 75 -20.20 24.47 -14.66
C ASP A 75 -20.69 24.04 -13.25
N ASP A 76 -21.08 22.78 -13.12
CA ASP A 76 -21.40 22.11 -11.85
C ASP A 76 -20.09 21.63 -11.19
N VAL A 77 -19.39 22.58 -10.57
CA VAL A 77 -17.99 22.45 -10.13
C VAL A 77 -17.77 21.30 -9.12
N HIS A 78 -18.62 21.17 -8.09
CA HIS A 78 -18.48 20.10 -7.09
C HIS A 78 -18.79 18.71 -7.66
N VAL A 79 -19.76 18.61 -8.56
CA VAL A 79 -20.09 17.35 -9.26
C VAL A 79 -18.95 16.92 -10.15
N TYR A 80 -18.35 17.88 -10.88
CA TYR A 80 -17.15 17.65 -11.69
C TYR A 80 -16.01 17.10 -10.85
N ALA A 81 -15.72 17.72 -9.70
CA ALA A 81 -14.67 17.24 -8.81
C ALA A 81 -14.96 15.84 -8.27
N LEU A 82 -16.17 15.58 -7.74
CA LEU A 82 -16.52 14.26 -7.22
C LEU A 82 -16.37 13.17 -8.29
N ALA A 83 -16.86 13.39 -9.51
CA ALA A 83 -16.76 12.42 -10.59
C ALA A 83 -15.31 12.03 -10.90
N ASN A 84 -14.40 13.02 -10.94
CA ASN A 84 -12.98 12.79 -11.13
C ASN A 84 -12.30 12.10 -9.93
N LEU A 85 -12.69 12.43 -8.70
CA LEU A 85 -12.17 11.78 -7.49
C LEU A 85 -12.62 10.32 -7.39
N MET A 86 -13.89 10.04 -7.69
CA MET A 86 -14.38 8.66 -7.78
C MET A 86 -13.68 7.88 -8.88
N GLU A 87 -13.45 8.49 -10.05
CA GLU A 87 -12.69 7.86 -11.14
C GLU A 87 -11.27 7.51 -10.67
N ALA A 88 -10.60 8.44 -10.01
CA ALA A 88 -9.27 8.21 -9.44
C ALA A 88 -9.30 7.06 -8.40
N SER A 89 -10.31 6.99 -7.55
CA SER A 89 -10.43 5.92 -6.55
C SER A 89 -10.57 4.52 -7.17
N VAL A 90 -11.36 4.39 -8.23
CA VAL A 90 -11.53 3.12 -8.98
C VAL A 90 -10.23 2.74 -9.68
N LEU A 91 -9.57 3.71 -10.30
CA LEU A 91 -8.29 3.47 -10.98
C LEU A 91 -7.17 3.09 -10.01
N LEU A 92 -7.08 3.71 -8.83
CA LEU A 92 -6.10 3.35 -7.81
C LEU A 92 -6.37 1.96 -7.21
N ALA A 93 -7.62 1.47 -7.25
CA ALA A 93 -7.93 0.11 -6.84
C ALA A 93 -7.33 -0.95 -7.78
N HIS A 94 -6.97 -0.60 -9.02
CA HIS A 94 -6.19 -1.45 -9.93
C HIS A 94 -4.69 -1.48 -9.62
N GLY A 95 -4.26 -0.85 -8.51
CA GLY A 95 -2.86 -0.77 -8.12
C GLY A 95 -2.04 0.00 -9.16
N VAL A 96 -0.83 -0.48 -9.44
CA VAL A 96 0.14 0.21 -10.29
C VAL A 96 -0.36 0.48 -11.73
N ASN A 97 -1.26 -0.37 -12.24
CA ASN A 97 -1.76 -0.29 -13.61
C ASN A 97 -2.62 0.97 -13.85
N GLY A 98 -3.34 1.43 -12.82
CA GLY A 98 -4.24 2.57 -12.89
C GLY A 98 -3.61 3.92 -12.53
N VAL A 99 -2.36 3.94 -12.05
CA VAL A 99 -1.71 5.13 -11.45
C VAL A 99 -1.64 6.33 -12.39
N ASP A 100 -1.26 6.15 -13.66
CA ASP A 100 -1.16 7.25 -14.62
C ASP A 100 -2.52 7.88 -14.94
N SER A 101 -3.52 7.01 -15.14
CA SER A 101 -4.90 7.43 -15.39
C SER A 101 -5.48 8.12 -14.16
N ALA A 102 -5.18 7.61 -12.97
CA ALA A 102 -5.59 8.23 -11.70
C ALA A 102 -4.96 9.61 -11.55
N LYS A 103 -3.68 9.80 -11.90
CA LYS A 103 -3.05 11.12 -11.84
C LYS A 103 -3.72 12.13 -12.74
N LYS A 104 -4.09 11.71 -13.96
CA LYS A 104 -4.84 12.56 -14.90
C LYS A 104 -6.19 12.97 -14.32
N ALA A 105 -6.90 12.04 -13.66
CA ALA A 105 -8.16 12.33 -12.99
C ALA A 105 -7.99 13.29 -11.80
N LEU A 106 -6.98 13.09 -10.95
CA LEU A 106 -6.66 13.98 -9.83
C LEU A 106 -6.29 15.39 -10.32
N THR A 107 -5.49 15.50 -11.38
CA THR A 107 -5.09 16.80 -11.95
C THR A 107 -6.29 17.61 -12.43
N ARG A 108 -7.34 16.94 -12.96
CA ARG A 108 -8.60 17.60 -13.34
C ARG A 108 -9.34 18.19 -12.13
N ALA A 109 -9.24 17.57 -10.96
CA ALA A 109 -9.88 18.03 -9.72
C ALA A 109 -9.05 19.03 -8.91
N GLN A 110 -7.74 19.15 -9.17
CA GLN A 110 -6.80 19.89 -8.32
C GLN A 110 -7.11 21.39 -8.16
N ASN A 111 -7.53 22.06 -9.23
CA ASN A 111 -7.76 23.51 -9.25
C ASN A 111 -9.24 23.89 -9.06
N VAL A 112 -10.06 22.92 -8.66
CA VAL A 112 -11.50 23.12 -8.48
C VAL A 112 -11.74 23.76 -7.09
N PRO A 113 -12.46 24.89 -6.99
CA PRO A 113 -12.80 25.47 -5.69
C PRO A 113 -13.83 24.59 -4.96
N LEU A 114 -13.36 23.84 -3.95
CA LEU A 114 -14.17 22.90 -3.16
C LEU A 114 -14.79 23.53 -1.88
N GLN A 115 -15.07 24.83 -1.93
CA GLN A 115 -15.66 25.53 -0.78
C GLN A 115 -17.02 24.91 -0.42
N GLY A 116 -17.29 24.78 0.88
CA GLY A 116 -18.55 24.25 1.41
C GLY A 116 -18.66 22.72 1.48
N VAL A 117 -17.74 21.97 0.87
CA VAL A 117 -17.75 20.48 0.90
C VAL A 117 -16.38 19.93 1.32
N PRO A 118 -16.05 19.97 2.63
CA PRO A 118 -14.73 19.55 3.12
C PRO A 118 -14.41 18.08 2.80
N GLN A 119 -15.42 17.22 2.68
CA GLN A 119 -15.26 15.80 2.34
C GLN A 119 -14.49 15.60 1.02
N LEU A 120 -14.73 16.44 0.01
CA LEU A 120 -14.04 16.35 -1.27
C LEU A 120 -12.56 16.76 -1.17
N VAL A 121 -12.25 17.73 -0.31
CA VAL A 121 -10.86 18.15 -0.04
C VAL A 121 -10.08 17.01 0.60
N PHE A 122 -10.64 16.37 1.63
CA PHE A 122 -10.00 15.23 2.30
C PHE A 122 -9.88 14.02 1.38
N LEU A 123 -10.90 13.74 0.56
CA LEU A 123 -10.85 12.67 -0.43
C LEU A 123 -9.73 12.92 -1.46
N PHE A 124 -9.61 14.14 -1.99
CA PHE A 124 -8.52 14.51 -2.90
C PHE A 124 -7.14 14.29 -2.25
N GLN A 125 -6.94 14.80 -1.04
CA GLN A 125 -5.65 14.70 -0.34
C GLN A 125 -5.26 13.24 -0.08
N MET A 126 -6.20 12.41 0.39
CA MET A 126 -5.93 10.99 0.61
C MET A 126 -5.62 10.24 -0.69
N LEU A 127 -6.36 10.51 -1.77
CA LEU A 127 -6.09 9.88 -3.07
C LEU A 127 -4.75 10.32 -3.66
N ASP A 128 -4.33 11.57 -3.49
CA ASP A 128 -3.01 12.03 -3.95
C ASP A 128 -1.85 11.45 -3.13
N ILE A 129 -2.04 11.18 -1.83
CA ILE A 129 -1.09 10.44 -1.00
C ILE A 129 -1.02 8.97 -1.43
N MET A 130 -2.17 8.32 -1.63
CA MET A 130 -2.23 6.93 -2.11
C MET A 130 -1.56 6.79 -3.48
N TRP A 131 -1.85 7.69 -4.41
CA TRP A 131 -1.21 7.76 -5.72
C TRP A 131 0.32 7.83 -5.60
N ALA A 132 0.83 8.78 -4.81
CA ALA A 132 2.27 8.96 -4.63
C ALA A 132 2.93 7.72 -3.99
N THR A 133 2.22 7.06 -3.07
CA THR A 133 2.70 5.84 -2.41
C THR A 133 2.78 4.66 -3.39
N ILE A 134 1.74 4.42 -4.20
CA ILE A 134 1.72 3.33 -5.19
C ILE A 134 2.77 3.56 -6.29
N GLN A 135 2.95 4.81 -6.73
CA GLN A 135 3.96 5.18 -7.72
C GLN A 135 5.40 4.99 -7.21
N GLY A 136 5.62 4.91 -5.89
CA GLY A 136 6.94 4.87 -5.30
C GLY A 136 7.65 6.23 -5.34
N SER A 137 6.90 7.32 -5.14
CA SER A 137 7.45 8.68 -5.02
C SER A 137 8.44 8.82 -3.86
N ALA A 138 9.22 9.89 -3.86
CA ALA A 138 10.17 10.18 -2.80
C ALA A 138 9.48 10.32 -1.43
N ILE A 139 10.13 9.86 -0.36
CA ILE A 139 9.58 9.91 0.99
C ILE A 139 9.28 11.35 1.45
N LEU A 140 10.12 12.31 1.07
CA LEU A 140 9.91 13.72 1.39
C LEU A 140 8.62 14.29 0.77
N GLU A 141 8.27 13.84 -0.45
CA GLU A 141 7.03 14.26 -1.11
C GLU A 141 5.81 13.71 -0.37
N THR A 142 5.83 12.41 -0.06
CA THR A 142 4.70 11.74 0.62
C THR A 142 4.52 12.24 2.06
N GLU A 143 5.61 12.48 2.79
CA GLU A 143 5.56 13.06 4.14
C GLU A 143 5.03 14.50 4.13
N ALA A 144 5.43 15.32 3.16
CA ALA A 144 4.92 16.69 3.04
C ALA A 144 3.40 16.71 2.79
N LYS A 145 2.90 15.84 1.90
CA LYS A 145 1.46 15.69 1.64
C LYS A 145 0.71 15.18 2.89
N MET A 146 1.28 14.22 3.60
CA MET A 146 0.71 13.69 4.83
C MET A 146 0.64 14.76 5.93
N LYS A 147 1.68 15.58 6.06
CA LYS A 147 1.72 16.69 7.02
C LYS A 147 0.63 17.72 6.74
N LEU A 148 0.44 18.09 5.47
CA LEU A 148 -0.64 18.98 5.05
C LEU A 148 -2.03 18.41 5.40
N LEU A 149 -2.24 17.11 5.18
CA LEU A 149 -3.48 16.43 5.54
C LEU A 149 -3.74 16.48 7.07
N GLN A 150 -2.71 16.22 7.88
CA GLN A 150 -2.80 16.30 9.35
C GLN A 150 -3.09 17.72 9.83
N GLU A 151 -2.37 18.73 9.31
CA GLU A 151 -2.59 20.15 9.65
C GLU A 151 -4.02 20.60 9.32
N ASN A 152 -4.57 20.17 8.19
CA ASN A 152 -5.95 20.46 7.82
C ASN A 152 -6.96 19.80 8.75
N LEU A 153 -6.66 18.59 9.23
CA LEU A 153 -7.51 17.82 10.14
C LEU A 153 -7.52 18.41 11.55
N ASP A 154 -6.37 18.91 12.02
CA ASP A 154 -6.20 19.54 13.34
C ASP A 154 -6.76 20.97 13.40
N GLY A 155 -6.62 21.75 12.32
CA GLY A 155 -6.96 23.18 12.33
C GLY A 155 -8.37 23.53 11.84
N ASN A 156 -8.66 23.26 10.56
CA ASN A 156 -9.62 24.05 9.77
C ASN A 156 -10.89 23.30 9.31
N VAL A 157 -11.21 22.14 9.88
CA VAL A 157 -12.42 21.41 9.44
C VAL A 157 -13.66 22.02 10.07
N PRO A 158 -14.64 22.50 9.29
CA PRO A 158 -15.95 22.86 9.81
C PRO A 158 -16.72 21.58 10.16
N TRP A 159 -16.36 20.92 11.27
CA TRP A 159 -16.97 19.66 11.72
C TRP A 159 -18.50 19.75 11.91
N LYS A 160 -19.04 20.96 12.05
CA LYS A 160 -20.49 21.23 12.01
C LYS A 160 -21.15 20.81 10.68
N LEU A 161 -20.41 20.86 9.58
CA LEU A 161 -20.84 20.41 8.24
C LEU A 161 -20.57 18.92 7.99
N TRP A 162 -20.16 18.17 9.03
CA TRP A 162 -19.85 16.75 8.94
C TRP A 162 -20.77 15.92 9.85
N PRO A 163 -21.92 15.48 9.32
CA PRO A 163 -22.84 14.60 10.04
C PRO A 163 -22.16 13.33 10.59
N ALA A 164 -22.63 12.85 11.74
CA ALA A 164 -22.14 11.61 12.36
C ALA A 164 -22.44 10.36 11.51
N ASP A 165 -23.48 10.43 10.66
CA ASP A 165 -23.81 9.37 9.72
C ASP A 165 -22.90 9.35 8.47
N GLY A 166 -21.99 10.34 8.35
CA GLY A 166 -21.05 10.49 7.24
C GLY A 166 -21.72 10.96 5.94
N THR A 167 -22.97 11.41 5.99
CA THR A 167 -23.66 11.95 4.81
C THR A 167 -23.21 13.35 4.49
N PHE A 168 -23.19 13.69 3.21
CA PHE A 168 -22.92 15.05 2.74
C PHE A 168 -23.65 15.33 1.43
N GLY A 169 -24.00 16.60 1.24
CA GLY A 169 -24.68 17.10 0.04
C GLY A 169 -23.67 17.70 -0.94
N ILE A 170 -23.87 17.44 -2.22
CA ILE A 170 -23.19 18.13 -3.31
C ILE A 170 -24.24 18.99 -4.02
N PRO A 171 -24.06 20.33 -4.05
CA PRO A 171 -24.99 21.20 -4.73
C PRO A 171 -24.95 20.97 -6.24
N VAL A 172 -26.14 20.99 -6.86
CA VAL A 172 -26.33 20.94 -8.31
C VAL A 172 -27.05 22.20 -8.72
N LYS A 173 -26.60 22.86 -9.78
CA LYS A 173 -27.31 24.02 -10.33
C LYS A 173 -28.70 23.60 -10.78
N PRO A 174 -29.76 24.32 -10.36
CA PRO A 174 -31.12 23.94 -10.70
C PRO A 174 -31.33 23.95 -12.22
N SER A 175 -32.21 23.08 -12.70
CA SER A 175 -32.51 22.98 -14.15
C SER A 175 -33.41 24.14 -14.65
N SER A 176 -33.99 24.93 -13.74
CA SER A 176 -34.83 26.11 -14.03
C SER A 176 -34.58 27.20 -12.98
N ASP A 177 -34.61 28.47 -13.38
CA ASP A 177 -34.42 29.65 -12.49
C ASP A 177 -35.41 29.74 -11.32
N ARG A 178 -36.50 28.96 -11.34
CA ARG A 178 -37.50 28.90 -10.27
C ARG A 178 -37.34 27.70 -9.33
N GLY A 179 -36.38 26.82 -9.58
CA GLY A 179 -36.12 25.63 -8.78
C GLY A 179 -35.34 25.96 -7.50
N GLY A 180 -35.69 25.31 -6.39
CA GLY A 180 -34.86 25.35 -5.18
C GLY A 180 -33.50 24.69 -5.41
N PRO A 181 -32.50 24.92 -4.51
CA PRO A 181 -31.21 24.26 -4.59
C PRO A 181 -31.40 22.74 -4.49
N GLU A 182 -30.94 22.00 -5.51
CA GLU A 182 -30.95 20.54 -5.53
C GLU A 182 -29.60 20.02 -5.05
N GLU A 183 -29.60 19.01 -4.17
CA GLU A 183 -28.38 18.43 -3.63
C GLU A 183 -28.33 16.92 -3.85
N LEU A 184 -27.23 16.45 -4.44
CA LEU A 184 -26.92 15.03 -4.51
C LEU A 184 -26.37 14.58 -3.16
N ARG A 185 -27.02 13.59 -2.54
CA ARG A 185 -26.61 13.07 -1.24
C ARG A 185 -25.70 11.86 -1.39
N PHE A 186 -24.51 11.97 -0.83
CA PHE A 186 -23.53 10.92 -0.75
C PHE A 186 -23.32 10.52 0.71
N ARG A 187 -22.71 9.34 0.89
CA ARG A 187 -22.25 8.86 2.18
C ARG A 187 -20.79 8.50 2.07
N TRP A 188 -20.01 8.97 3.04
CA TRP A 188 -18.60 8.67 3.17
C TRP A 188 -18.25 8.41 4.64
N LEU A 189 -16.99 8.64 5.02
CA LEU A 189 -16.47 8.36 6.34
C LEU A 189 -16.94 9.40 7.36
N PRO A 190 -17.48 8.98 8.51
CA PRO A 190 -17.61 9.82 9.69
C PRO A 190 -16.27 10.34 10.19
N LYS A 191 -16.32 11.35 11.07
CA LYS A 191 -15.12 11.93 11.70
C LYS A 191 -14.20 10.86 12.30
N ALA A 192 -14.73 9.96 13.12
CA ALA A 192 -13.90 8.97 13.82
C ALA A 192 -13.25 7.96 12.86
N ASP A 193 -14.00 7.50 11.86
CA ASP A 193 -13.50 6.60 10.83
C ASP A 193 -12.44 7.28 9.93
N LEU A 194 -12.62 8.56 9.62
CA LEU A 194 -11.64 9.36 8.90
C LEU A 194 -10.32 9.47 9.68
N TRP A 195 -10.39 9.75 10.99
CA TRP A 195 -9.21 9.80 11.86
C TRP A 195 -8.47 8.45 11.89
N ALA A 196 -9.19 7.34 12.05
CA ALA A 196 -8.59 6.02 12.02
C ALA A 196 -7.88 5.72 10.69
N LEU A 197 -8.48 6.12 9.57
CA LEU A 197 -7.86 5.97 8.25
C LEU A 197 -6.62 6.87 8.07
N VAL A 198 -6.65 8.10 8.61
CA VAL A 198 -5.50 9.01 8.58
C VAL A 198 -4.33 8.45 9.40
N TRP A 199 -4.59 7.83 10.55
CA TRP A 199 -3.56 7.12 11.32
C TRP A 199 -2.94 5.96 10.54
N PHE A 200 -3.78 5.18 9.86
CA PHE A 200 -3.31 4.10 8.98
C PHE A 200 -2.42 4.62 7.84
N LEU A 201 -2.86 5.65 7.11
CA LEU A 201 -2.07 6.27 6.03
C LEU A 201 -0.75 6.87 6.55
N SER A 202 -0.78 7.51 7.72
CA SER A 202 0.41 8.05 8.38
C SER A 202 1.43 6.95 8.70
N GLY A 203 0.94 5.81 9.17
CA GLY A 203 1.74 4.62 9.40
C GLY A 203 2.37 4.10 8.11
N MET A 204 1.55 3.91 7.08
CA MET A 204 2.00 3.41 5.77
C MET A 204 3.14 4.24 5.18
N VAL A 205 2.95 5.57 5.06
CA VAL A 205 3.95 6.48 4.47
C VAL A 205 5.29 6.42 5.20
N ARG A 206 5.28 6.20 6.52
CA ARG A 206 6.49 6.19 7.37
C ARG A 206 7.09 4.80 7.56
N THR A 207 6.57 3.76 6.90
CA THR A 207 7.03 2.38 7.12
C THR A 207 8.51 2.21 6.78
N HIS A 208 8.99 2.91 5.73
CA HIS A 208 10.38 2.79 5.27
C HIS A 208 11.42 3.35 6.26
N SER A 209 11.03 4.27 7.15
CA SER A 209 11.88 4.85 8.19
C SER A 209 11.65 4.25 9.59
N ASN A 210 10.77 3.25 9.70
CA ASN A 210 10.32 2.71 10.98
C ASN A 210 11.46 2.19 11.86
N GLY A 211 12.49 1.58 11.27
CA GLY A 211 13.62 1.05 12.03
C GLY A 211 14.46 2.11 12.74
N HIS A 212 14.37 3.39 12.34
CA HIS A 212 15.10 4.48 12.99
C HIS A 212 14.30 5.13 14.12
N ASP A 213 13.04 5.51 13.88
CA ASP A 213 12.27 6.37 14.80
C ASP A 213 11.01 5.74 15.39
N LYS A 214 10.63 4.53 14.93
CA LYS A 214 9.42 3.79 15.35
C LYS A 214 8.12 4.59 15.22
N LYS A 215 8.09 5.67 14.45
CA LYS A 215 6.91 6.53 14.32
C LYS A 215 5.79 5.85 13.55
N SER A 216 6.11 4.95 12.62
CA SER A 216 5.11 4.16 11.91
C SER A 216 4.35 3.26 12.88
N GLU A 217 5.05 2.51 13.73
CA GLU A 217 4.44 1.70 14.80
C GLU A 217 3.55 2.53 15.72
N ALA A 218 4.00 3.71 16.16
CA ALA A 218 3.22 4.59 17.02
C ALA A 218 1.91 5.05 16.34
N CYS A 219 1.98 5.49 15.08
CA CYS A 219 0.80 5.89 14.30
C CYS A 219 -0.19 4.74 14.11
N LEU A 220 0.32 3.55 13.74
CA LEU A 220 -0.51 2.36 13.54
C LEU A 220 -1.13 1.87 14.84
N GLY A 221 -0.39 1.90 15.95
CA GLY A 221 -0.90 1.58 17.28
C GLY A 221 -2.05 2.49 17.70
N ARG A 222 -1.92 3.81 17.49
CA ARG A 222 -3.03 4.76 17.71
C ARG A 222 -4.23 4.48 16.82
N GLY A 223 -4.00 4.14 15.56
CA GLY A 223 -5.06 3.72 14.65
C GLY A 223 -5.80 2.47 15.15
N LEU A 224 -5.05 1.48 15.67
CA LEU A 224 -5.61 0.24 16.20
C LEU A 224 -6.45 0.49 17.47
N GLU A 225 -5.92 1.26 18.43
CA GLU A 225 -6.64 1.69 19.64
C GLU A 225 -7.97 2.35 19.28
N MET A 226 -7.95 3.23 18.28
CA MET A 226 -9.13 3.95 17.83
C MET A 226 -10.16 3.01 17.19
N VAL A 227 -9.74 2.11 16.31
CA VAL A 227 -10.64 1.13 15.68
C VAL A 227 -11.25 0.18 16.71
N ASP A 228 -10.48 -0.25 17.71
CA ASP A 228 -10.99 -1.09 18.81
C ASP A 228 -12.00 -0.35 19.70
N GLY A 229 -11.74 0.94 19.98
CA GLY A 229 -12.72 1.81 20.63
C GLY A 229 -14.03 1.94 19.83
N LEU A 230 -13.94 1.98 18.50
CA LEU A 230 -15.09 2.11 17.61
C LEU A 230 -15.86 0.79 17.42
N LEU A 231 -15.17 -0.35 17.48
CA LEU A 231 -15.78 -1.68 17.42
C LEU A 231 -16.43 -2.08 18.74
N SER A 232 -15.91 -1.61 19.87
CA SER A 232 -16.50 -1.84 21.20
C SER A 232 -17.72 -0.96 21.49
N GLY A 233 -18.05 -0.01 20.61
CA GLY A 233 -19.20 0.89 20.77
C GLY A 233 -18.98 2.06 21.73
N ASN A 234 -17.78 2.17 22.33
CA ASN A 234 -17.46 3.17 23.34
C ASN A 234 -17.32 4.60 22.78
N THR A 235 -17.08 4.76 21.47
CA THR A 235 -16.72 6.04 20.82
C THR A 235 -17.62 6.45 19.66
N ASP A 236 -18.66 5.67 19.31
CA ASP A 236 -19.58 5.99 18.22
C ASP A 236 -21.01 6.27 18.74
N PRO A 237 -21.35 7.54 19.04
CA PRO A 237 -22.67 7.90 19.56
C PRO A 237 -23.75 8.04 18.45
N GLY A 238 -23.45 7.65 17.20
CA GLY A 238 -24.33 7.94 16.06
C GLY A 238 -25.62 7.10 16.05
N LEU A 239 -26.75 7.77 15.81
CA LEU A 239 -28.02 7.14 15.45
C LEU A 239 -28.05 6.95 13.92
N TYR A 240 -27.88 5.71 13.45
CA TYR A 240 -27.97 5.35 12.04
C TYR A 240 -28.68 4.00 11.86
N SER A 241 -29.09 3.69 10.62
CA SER A 241 -29.80 2.44 10.32
C SER A 241 -28.93 1.21 10.62
N VAL A 242 -29.57 0.07 10.91
CA VAL A 242 -28.87 -1.19 11.20
C VAL A 242 -27.99 -1.62 10.02
N GLU A 243 -28.43 -1.38 8.78
CA GLU A 243 -27.62 -1.67 7.59
C GLU A 243 -26.38 -0.80 7.52
N THR A 244 -26.49 0.47 7.92
CA THR A 244 -25.35 1.40 7.96
C THR A 244 -24.38 1.01 9.08
N ALA A 245 -24.90 0.57 10.23
CA ALA A 245 -24.12 0.04 11.33
C ALA A 245 -23.32 -1.20 10.91
N SER A 246 -24.00 -2.18 10.30
CA SER A 246 -23.41 -3.42 9.82
C SER A 246 -22.30 -3.17 8.81
N ALA A 247 -22.54 -2.35 7.78
CA ALA A 247 -21.54 -2.00 6.78
C ALA A 247 -20.29 -1.34 7.40
N ARG A 248 -20.48 -0.48 8.42
CA ARG A 248 -19.36 0.16 9.15
C ARG A 248 -18.57 -0.83 9.98
N ILE A 249 -19.24 -1.75 10.69
CA ILE A 249 -18.55 -2.79 11.46
C ILE A 249 -17.66 -3.62 10.52
N THR A 250 -18.18 -4.03 9.36
CA THR A 250 -17.39 -4.74 8.36
C THR A 250 -16.20 -3.90 7.88
N TRP A 251 -16.41 -2.63 7.54
CA TRP A 251 -15.32 -1.74 7.14
C TRP A 251 -14.25 -1.54 8.23
N ARG A 252 -14.66 -1.37 9.49
CA ARG A 252 -13.75 -1.24 10.65
C ARG A 252 -12.96 -2.52 10.90
N LYS A 253 -13.59 -3.71 10.81
CA LYS A 253 -12.90 -5.00 10.88
C LYS A 253 -11.83 -5.13 9.78
N LEU A 254 -12.16 -4.71 8.55
CA LEU A 254 -11.21 -4.70 7.44
C LEU A 254 -10.04 -3.74 7.69
N LEU A 255 -10.31 -2.52 8.16
CA LEU A 255 -9.26 -1.55 8.51
C LEU A 255 -8.37 -2.08 9.63
N LYS A 256 -8.94 -2.72 10.65
CA LYS A 256 -8.19 -3.37 11.74
C LYS A 256 -7.20 -4.41 11.21
N LEU A 257 -7.65 -5.26 10.27
CA LEU A 257 -6.81 -6.26 9.64
C LEU A 257 -5.66 -5.62 8.84
N TRP A 258 -5.94 -4.58 8.06
CA TRP A 258 -4.92 -3.85 7.32
C TRP A 258 -3.88 -3.18 8.22
N ILE A 259 -4.31 -2.56 9.32
CA ILE A 259 -3.40 -1.99 10.33
C ILE A 259 -2.52 -3.09 10.93
N THR A 260 -3.11 -4.23 11.28
CA THR A 260 -2.37 -5.37 11.87
C THR A 260 -1.34 -5.93 10.89
N ILE A 261 -1.71 -6.12 9.62
CA ILE A 261 -0.77 -6.54 8.55
C ILE A 261 0.39 -5.54 8.42
N GLN A 262 0.10 -4.24 8.43
CA GLN A 262 1.14 -3.21 8.33
C GLN A 262 2.08 -3.20 9.54
N LEU A 263 1.57 -3.42 10.74
CA LEU A 263 2.38 -3.57 11.96
C LEU A 263 3.33 -4.77 11.87
N ILE A 264 2.89 -5.89 11.29
CA ILE A 264 3.77 -7.06 11.09
C ILE A 264 4.98 -6.68 10.24
N TYR A 265 4.81 -5.91 9.16
CA TYR A 265 5.93 -5.43 8.35
C TYR A 265 6.86 -4.48 9.10
N CYS A 266 6.31 -3.61 9.97
CA CYS A 266 7.10 -2.73 10.81
C CYS A 266 7.98 -3.52 11.79
N TYR A 267 7.38 -4.51 12.47
CA TYR A 267 8.08 -5.40 13.39
C TYR A 267 9.12 -6.27 12.68
N ALA A 268 8.76 -6.88 11.55
CA ALA A 268 9.67 -7.67 10.72
C ALA A 268 10.87 -6.83 10.24
N GLY A 269 10.65 -5.59 9.84
CA GLY A 269 11.71 -4.67 9.41
C GLY A 269 12.76 -4.42 10.49
N ARG A 270 12.37 -4.30 11.77
CA ARG A 270 13.32 -4.13 12.89
C ARG A 270 13.74 -5.45 13.56
N SER A 271 13.46 -6.58 12.92
CA SER A 271 13.74 -7.93 13.45
C SER A 271 13.03 -8.28 14.77
N ALA A 272 11.86 -7.71 15.04
CA ALA A 272 11.06 -7.98 16.24
C ALA A 272 10.09 -9.13 16.03
N TRP A 273 10.64 -10.34 16.00
CA TRP A 273 9.91 -11.50 15.53
C TRP A 273 8.81 -11.95 16.51
N ASP A 274 8.97 -11.73 17.82
CA ASP A 274 7.93 -12.05 18.82
C ASP A 274 6.65 -11.24 18.57
N GLU A 275 6.79 -9.92 18.41
CA GLU A 275 5.68 -9.02 18.11
C GLU A 275 5.08 -9.32 16.73
N ALA A 276 5.91 -9.65 15.74
CA ALA A 276 5.47 -10.03 14.40
C ALA A 276 4.64 -11.33 14.41
N ILE A 277 5.09 -12.37 15.12
CA ILE A 277 4.38 -13.66 15.25
C ILE A 277 3.06 -13.45 16.01
N THR A 278 3.07 -12.68 17.09
CA THR A 278 1.87 -12.39 17.87
C THR A 278 0.85 -11.64 17.03
N SER A 279 1.29 -10.62 16.29
CA SER A 279 0.43 -9.85 15.40
C SER A 279 -0.06 -10.66 14.21
N LEU A 280 0.72 -11.62 13.70
CA LEU A 280 0.29 -12.53 12.64
C LEU A 280 -0.86 -13.43 13.11
N ARG A 281 -0.77 -14.01 14.32
CA ARG A 281 -1.87 -14.80 14.91
C ARG A 281 -3.14 -13.94 15.08
N GLN A 282 -2.98 -12.68 15.47
CA GLN A 282 -4.10 -11.74 15.55
C GLN A 282 -4.69 -11.46 14.17
N ALA A 283 -3.86 -11.26 13.14
CA ALA A 283 -4.32 -11.04 11.76
C ALA A 283 -5.08 -12.26 11.21
N GLU A 284 -4.61 -13.48 11.47
CA GLU A 284 -5.28 -14.72 11.10
C GLU A 284 -6.65 -14.83 11.78
N ALA A 285 -6.73 -14.55 13.09
CA ALA A 285 -7.99 -14.54 13.83
C ALA A 285 -8.96 -13.46 13.30
N GLN A 286 -8.46 -12.25 13.02
CA GLN A 286 -9.26 -11.16 12.45
C GLN A 286 -9.78 -11.51 11.05
N PHE A 287 -8.96 -12.15 10.22
CA PHE A 287 -9.36 -12.61 8.88
C PHE A 287 -10.52 -13.61 8.95
N SER A 288 -10.49 -14.55 9.91
CA SER A 288 -11.60 -15.49 10.14
C SER A 288 -12.92 -14.83 10.56
N CYS A 289 -12.88 -13.59 11.07
CA CYS A 289 -14.07 -12.82 11.48
C CYS A 289 -14.69 -11.96 10.36
N ILE A 290 -14.14 -12.00 9.14
CA ILE A 290 -14.68 -11.31 7.97
C ILE A 290 -15.69 -12.24 7.30
N GLU A 291 -16.95 -11.82 7.18
CA GLU A 291 -18.02 -12.66 6.63
C GLU A 291 -18.13 -12.58 5.09
N ASP A 292 -17.63 -11.50 4.48
CA ASP A 292 -17.76 -11.25 3.05
C ASP A 292 -16.66 -11.98 2.25
N ASP A 293 -17.06 -13.01 1.50
CA ASP A 293 -16.19 -13.83 0.65
C ASP A 293 -15.39 -13.00 -0.37
N SER A 294 -15.97 -11.94 -0.92
CA SER A 294 -15.30 -11.07 -1.89
C SER A 294 -14.13 -10.32 -1.24
N GLN A 295 -14.31 -9.91 0.02
CA GLN A 295 -13.28 -9.23 0.81
C GLN A 295 -12.21 -10.21 1.25
N GLN A 296 -12.60 -11.43 1.67
CA GLN A 296 -11.66 -12.47 2.02
C GLN A 296 -10.76 -12.83 0.83
N SER A 297 -11.34 -13.02 -0.37
CA SER A 297 -10.60 -13.33 -1.59
C SER A 297 -9.56 -12.26 -1.91
N PHE A 298 -9.92 -10.98 -1.74
CA PHE A 298 -9.02 -9.85 -1.97
C PHE A 298 -7.85 -9.79 -0.97
N ILE A 299 -8.11 -10.05 0.32
CA ILE A 299 -7.09 -9.89 1.38
C ILE A 299 -6.21 -11.14 1.53
N LYS A 300 -6.73 -12.32 1.20
CA LYS A 300 -6.06 -13.60 1.40
C LYS A 300 -4.64 -13.66 0.82
N PRO A 301 -4.36 -13.19 -0.42
CA PRO A 301 -2.99 -13.17 -0.96
C PRO A 301 -2.01 -12.35 -0.10
N TRP A 302 -2.46 -11.22 0.45
CA TRP A 302 -1.65 -10.37 1.34
C TRP A 302 -1.34 -11.09 2.65
N LEU A 303 -2.33 -11.76 3.24
CA LEU A 303 -2.12 -12.55 4.46
C LEU A 303 -1.14 -13.69 4.21
N ILE A 304 -1.30 -14.46 3.12
CA ILE A 304 -0.39 -15.55 2.73
C ILE A 304 1.04 -15.03 2.54
N TYR A 305 1.20 -13.90 1.85
CA TYR A 305 2.51 -13.28 1.65
C TYR A 305 3.14 -12.86 2.99
N THR A 306 2.35 -12.23 3.87
CA THR A 306 2.79 -11.82 5.22
C THR A 306 3.23 -13.03 6.06
N THR A 307 2.46 -14.12 6.03
CA THR A 307 2.83 -15.39 6.68
C THR A 307 4.16 -15.93 6.15
N ALA A 308 4.38 -15.87 4.83
CA ALA A 308 5.63 -16.31 4.23
C ALA A 308 6.82 -15.44 4.67
N VAL A 309 6.65 -14.12 4.80
CA VAL A 309 7.67 -13.19 5.30
C VAL A 309 8.08 -13.54 6.74
N VAL A 310 7.12 -13.75 7.64
CA VAL A 310 7.41 -14.13 9.03
C VAL A 310 8.10 -15.50 9.10
N ARG A 311 7.66 -16.48 8.30
CA ARG A 311 8.32 -17.80 8.21
C ARG A 311 9.75 -17.71 7.68
N GLN A 312 10.00 -16.85 6.69
CA GLN A 312 11.34 -16.63 6.16
C GLN A 312 12.24 -15.97 7.23
N GLY A 313 11.74 -14.93 7.90
CA GLY A 313 12.47 -14.20 8.95
C GLY A 313 12.81 -15.04 10.18
N THR A 314 11.94 -15.97 10.55
CA THR A 314 12.15 -16.92 11.66
C THR A 314 12.94 -18.17 11.26
N GLY A 315 13.44 -18.24 10.01
CA GLY A 315 14.32 -19.30 9.55
C GLY A 315 13.63 -20.59 9.06
N ASN A 316 12.29 -20.64 9.03
CA ASN A 316 11.53 -21.78 8.47
C ASN A 316 11.42 -21.66 6.93
N LEU A 317 12.58 -21.79 6.26
CA LEU A 317 12.71 -21.53 4.83
C LEU A 317 11.89 -22.50 3.96
N SER A 318 11.73 -23.76 4.36
CA SER A 318 10.95 -24.75 3.60
C SER A 318 9.47 -24.38 3.55
N ARG A 319 8.87 -24.03 4.70
CA ARG A 319 7.47 -23.57 4.74
C ARG A 319 7.32 -22.22 4.05
N ALA A 320 8.25 -21.29 4.27
CA ALA A 320 8.23 -19.99 3.59
C ALA A 320 8.22 -20.15 2.05
N LEU A 321 9.11 -20.99 1.51
CA LEU A 321 9.19 -21.27 0.08
C LEU A 321 7.89 -21.86 -0.46
N SER A 322 7.32 -22.88 0.20
CA SER A 322 6.04 -23.47 -0.22
C SER A 322 4.89 -22.44 -0.20
N THR A 323 4.93 -21.51 0.75
CA THR A 323 3.91 -20.46 0.92
C THR A 323 4.04 -19.42 -0.19
N TYR A 324 5.25 -18.94 -0.49
CA TYR A 324 5.48 -18.04 -1.62
C TYR A 324 5.10 -18.67 -2.96
N GLN A 325 5.42 -19.96 -3.16
CA GLN A 325 5.11 -20.66 -4.39
C GLN A 325 3.60 -20.75 -4.67
N SER A 326 2.76 -20.77 -3.62
CA SER A 326 1.30 -20.73 -3.77
C SER A 326 0.77 -19.41 -4.37
N LEU A 327 1.56 -18.34 -4.31
CA LEU A 327 1.22 -17.02 -4.86
C LEU A 327 1.70 -16.83 -6.31
N LEU A 328 2.43 -17.80 -6.86
CA LEU A 328 3.00 -17.71 -8.22
C LEU A 328 1.99 -18.05 -9.33
N SER A 329 0.73 -18.29 -8.98
CA SER A 329 -0.35 -18.50 -9.95
C SER A 329 -0.56 -17.26 -10.83
N ASP A 330 -0.40 -16.06 -10.25
CA ASP A 330 -0.39 -14.78 -10.98
C ASP A 330 0.98 -14.09 -10.81
N ARG A 331 1.88 -14.40 -11.74
CA ARG A 331 3.23 -13.81 -11.80
C ARG A 331 3.28 -12.37 -12.28
N THR A 332 2.14 -11.83 -12.73
CA THR A 332 2.03 -10.44 -13.21
C THR A 332 1.68 -9.48 -12.08
N SER A 333 1.06 -9.99 -11.01
CA SER A 333 0.76 -9.21 -9.81
C SER A 333 2.01 -8.81 -9.02
N GLU A 334 1.93 -7.68 -8.32
CA GLU A 334 3.01 -7.20 -7.43
C GLU A 334 3.36 -8.24 -6.36
N ILE A 335 2.36 -8.90 -5.77
CA ILE A 335 2.56 -9.99 -4.80
C ILE A 335 3.27 -11.19 -5.45
N GLY A 336 2.87 -11.57 -6.66
CA GLY A 336 3.50 -12.67 -7.39
C GLY A 336 4.96 -12.39 -7.73
N ILE A 337 5.27 -11.17 -8.16
CA ILE A 337 6.65 -10.71 -8.39
C ILE A 337 7.44 -10.78 -7.10
N MET A 338 6.96 -10.18 -6.01
CA MET A 338 7.66 -10.20 -4.71
C MET A 338 7.85 -11.63 -4.17
N ALA A 339 6.85 -12.51 -4.34
CA ALA A 339 6.94 -13.91 -3.95
C ALA A 339 8.00 -14.67 -4.78
N ALA A 340 8.12 -14.38 -6.07
CA ALA A 340 9.14 -14.95 -6.94
C ALA A 340 10.55 -14.50 -6.53
N LEU A 341 10.74 -13.21 -6.24
CA LEU A 341 12.01 -12.65 -5.76
C LEU A 341 12.46 -13.34 -4.46
N ASN A 342 11.58 -13.40 -3.46
CA ASN A 342 11.90 -14.04 -2.18
C ASN A 342 12.16 -15.54 -2.33
N SER A 343 11.38 -16.23 -3.16
CA SER A 343 11.61 -17.65 -3.47
C SER A 343 12.95 -17.89 -4.15
N ALA A 344 13.36 -17.02 -5.07
CA ALA A 344 14.66 -17.11 -5.74
C ALA A 344 15.83 -16.89 -4.76
N LEU A 345 15.70 -15.95 -3.82
CA LEU A 345 16.68 -15.75 -2.74
C LEU A 345 16.77 -16.97 -1.82
N ILE A 346 15.63 -17.57 -1.44
CA ILE A 346 15.62 -18.78 -0.63
C ILE A 346 16.32 -19.92 -1.39
N LEU A 347 15.93 -20.18 -2.65
CA LEU A 347 16.45 -21.28 -3.47
C LEU A 347 17.96 -21.18 -3.75
N SER A 348 18.46 -19.96 -3.93
CA SER A 348 19.90 -19.68 -4.14
C SER A 348 20.72 -19.72 -2.84
N GLY A 349 20.07 -19.76 -1.68
CA GLY A 349 20.72 -19.77 -0.38
C GLY A 349 21.55 -21.03 -0.10
N PRO A 350 22.46 -20.97 0.89
CA PRO A 350 23.40 -22.04 1.21
C PRO A 350 22.73 -23.33 1.72
N ARG A 351 21.48 -23.25 2.19
CA ARG A 351 20.70 -24.39 2.73
C ARG A 351 19.97 -25.21 1.65
N THR A 352 19.57 -24.59 0.55
CA THR A 352 18.77 -25.23 -0.52
C THR A 352 19.60 -25.52 -1.77
N GLN A 353 20.61 -24.68 -2.07
CA GLN A 353 21.58 -24.87 -3.15
C GLN A 353 20.97 -25.26 -4.51
N ASN A 354 19.86 -24.61 -4.91
CA ASN A 354 19.24 -24.83 -6.21
C ASN A 354 19.27 -23.57 -7.10
N PRO A 355 20.46 -23.15 -7.58
CA PRO A 355 20.61 -21.93 -8.37
C PRO A 355 19.94 -22.02 -9.75
N LYS A 356 19.77 -23.23 -10.30
CA LYS A 356 19.08 -23.44 -11.59
C LYS A 356 17.60 -23.06 -11.47
N GLN A 357 16.92 -23.58 -10.46
CA GLN A 357 15.51 -23.25 -10.22
C GLN A 357 15.33 -21.77 -9.84
N ALA A 358 16.27 -21.22 -9.06
CA ALA A 358 16.24 -19.81 -8.68
C ALA A 358 16.30 -18.87 -9.92
N ARG A 359 17.18 -19.17 -10.89
CA ARG A 359 17.30 -18.40 -12.14
C ARG A 359 16.07 -18.55 -13.03
N ALA A 360 15.58 -19.77 -13.23
CA ALA A 360 14.37 -20.01 -14.02
C ALA A 360 13.16 -19.27 -13.44
N LEU A 361 13.06 -19.19 -12.11
CA LEU A 361 12.00 -18.43 -11.45
C LEU A 361 12.16 -16.92 -11.68
N LEU A 362 13.37 -16.38 -11.58
CA LEU A 362 13.64 -14.97 -11.83
C LEU A 362 13.38 -14.58 -13.30
N GLU A 363 13.76 -15.44 -14.24
CA GLU A 363 13.46 -15.28 -15.67
C GLU A 363 11.95 -15.20 -15.91
N SER A 364 11.14 -16.01 -15.20
CA SER A 364 9.68 -16.03 -15.36
C SER A 364 8.96 -14.73 -14.97
N VAL A 365 9.61 -13.83 -14.21
CA VAL A 365 9.04 -12.54 -13.79
C VAL A 365 9.78 -11.33 -14.39
N THR A 366 10.84 -11.57 -15.19
CA THR A 366 11.74 -10.51 -15.68
C THR A 366 11.00 -9.48 -16.52
N ASP A 367 10.10 -9.91 -17.41
CA ASP A 367 9.35 -9.02 -18.31
C ASP A 367 8.39 -8.09 -17.56
N TYR A 368 7.97 -8.46 -16.35
CA TYR A 368 7.06 -7.65 -15.53
C TYR A 368 7.81 -6.79 -14.52
N ALA A 369 8.86 -7.34 -13.90
CA ALA A 369 9.61 -6.67 -12.85
C ALA A 369 10.57 -5.59 -13.38
N SER A 370 11.19 -5.80 -14.54
CA SER A 370 12.20 -4.88 -15.10
C SER A 370 11.63 -3.54 -15.57
N ILE A 371 10.40 -3.54 -16.08
CA ILE A 371 9.67 -2.36 -16.56
C ILE A 371 8.56 -1.92 -15.60
N HIS A 372 8.58 -2.42 -14.36
CA HIS A 372 7.52 -2.18 -13.38
C HIS A 372 7.35 -0.69 -13.08
N ARG A 373 6.13 -0.15 -13.06
CA ARG A 373 5.94 1.32 -12.90
C ARG A 373 6.39 1.86 -11.54
N ASN A 374 6.39 1.03 -10.50
CA ASN A 374 7.01 1.36 -9.22
C ASN A 374 8.53 1.08 -9.28
N PRO A 375 9.39 2.10 -9.18
CA PRO A 375 10.84 1.94 -9.31
C PRO A 375 11.45 1.12 -8.17
N VAL A 376 10.84 1.10 -6.98
CA VAL A 376 11.33 0.32 -5.83
C VAL A 376 11.30 -1.18 -6.15
N ILE A 377 10.27 -1.66 -6.86
CA ILE A 377 10.18 -3.05 -7.33
C ILE A 377 11.25 -3.33 -8.40
N GLN A 378 11.50 -2.38 -9.31
CA GLN A 378 12.57 -2.52 -10.30
C GLN A 378 13.95 -2.65 -9.63
N GLY A 379 14.22 -1.80 -8.63
CA GLY A 379 15.46 -1.84 -7.85
C GLY A 379 15.62 -3.17 -7.09
N ALA A 380 14.53 -3.66 -6.48
CA ALA A 380 14.57 -4.93 -5.75
C ALA A 380 14.85 -6.11 -6.71
N PHE A 381 14.25 -6.11 -7.89
CA PHE A 381 14.53 -7.10 -8.93
C PHE A 381 16.00 -7.05 -9.38
N GLN A 382 16.55 -5.86 -9.60
CA GLN A 382 17.96 -5.67 -9.98
C GLN A 382 18.92 -6.20 -8.90
N ASP A 383 18.68 -5.87 -7.63
CA ASP A 383 19.49 -6.37 -6.51
C ASP A 383 19.46 -7.90 -6.41
N VAL A 384 18.26 -8.51 -6.54
CA VAL A 384 18.12 -9.98 -6.54
C VAL A 384 18.85 -10.59 -7.73
N LYS A 385 18.71 -10.03 -8.94
CA LYS A 385 19.42 -10.51 -10.13
C LYS A 385 20.94 -10.52 -9.90
N VAL A 386 21.49 -9.43 -9.37
CA VAL A 386 22.91 -9.31 -9.04
C VAL A 386 23.34 -10.31 -7.95
N ALA A 387 22.49 -10.56 -6.95
CA ALA A 387 22.79 -11.52 -5.90
C ALA A 387 22.99 -12.95 -6.46
N LEU A 388 22.17 -13.34 -7.45
CA LEU A 388 22.20 -14.66 -8.11
C LEU A 388 23.30 -14.80 -9.19
N GLU A 389 23.88 -13.70 -9.65
CA GLU A 389 24.97 -13.69 -10.64
C GLU A 389 26.32 -14.04 -10.00
N LYS A 390 27.19 -14.68 -10.79
CA LYS A 390 28.57 -14.95 -10.40
C LYS A 390 29.42 -13.69 -10.64
N PRO A 391 30.42 -13.39 -9.78
CA PRO A 391 31.19 -12.13 -9.84
C PRO A 391 31.89 -11.86 -11.19
N ASP A 392 32.31 -12.92 -11.89
CA ASP A 392 33.19 -12.79 -13.07
C ASP A 392 32.43 -12.68 -14.39
N ASP A 393 31.14 -13.03 -14.43
CA ASP A 393 30.45 -13.23 -15.72
C ASP A 393 30.00 -11.88 -16.35
N ARG A 394 29.70 -10.82 -15.57
CA ARG A 394 29.13 -9.53 -16.08
C ARG A 394 29.34 -8.28 -15.19
N LEU A 395 30.56 -8.05 -14.71
CA LEU A 395 30.86 -7.00 -13.72
C LEU A 395 30.34 -5.58 -14.07
N ASN A 396 30.40 -5.17 -15.34
CA ASN A 396 29.92 -3.85 -15.77
C ASN A 396 28.38 -3.71 -15.72
N GLU A 397 27.65 -4.78 -16.09
CA GLU A 397 26.18 -4.81 -16.00
C GLU A 397 25.74 -4.75 -14.53
N MET A 398 26.40 -5.52 -13.67
CA MET A 398 26.16 -5.53 -12.21
C MET A 398 26.36 -4.15 -11.60
N ARG A 399 27.44 -3.44 -11.97
CA ARG A 399 27.69 -2.06 -11.53
C ARG A 399 26.56 -1.10 -11.94
N GLY A 400 26.10 -1.19 -13.18
CA GLY A 400 25.00 -0.37 -13.69
C GLY A 400 23.69 -0.61 -12.94
N MET A 401 23.34 -1.87 -12.69
CA MET A 401 22.15 -2.27 -11.94
C MET A 401 22.20 -1.79 -10.48
N LEU A 402 23.32 -2.02 -9.77
CA LEU A 402 23.46 -1.59 -8.37
C LEU A 402 23.48 -0.05 -8.24
N SER A 403 24.10 0.67 -9.18
CA SER A 403 24.07 2.15 -9.20
C SER A 403 22.64 2.69 -9.35
N THR A 404 21.85 2.07 -10.23
CA THR A 404 20.45 2.42 -10.46
C THR A 404 19.60 2.15 -9.22
N SER A 405 19.72 0.95 -8.64
CA SER A 405 19.01 0.54 -7.42
C SER A 405 19.36 1.44 -6.23
N ASN A 406 20.64 1.79 -6.08
CA ASN A 406 21.09 2.70 -5.03
C ASN A 406 20.41 4.08 -5.11
N ARG A 407 20.34 4.66 -6.32
CA ARG A 407 19.65 5.94 -6.56
C ARG A 407 18.17 5.85 -6.21
N ILE A 408 17.50 4.78 -6.65
CA ILE A 408 16.08 4.55 -6.39
C ILE A 408 15.81 4.48 -4.87
N PHE A 409 16.53 3.62 -4.14
CA PHE A 409 16.29 3.43 -2.71
C PHE A 409 16.66 4.65 -1.86
N ARG A 410 17.69 5.41 -2.27
CA ARG A 410 17.99 6.71 -1.63
C ARG A 410 16.85 7.70 -1.80
N GLN A 411 16.28 7.83 -3.01
CA GLN A 411 15.16 8.74 -3.27
C GLN A 411 13.88 8.30 -2.52
N ALA A 412 13.62 6.99 -2.48
CA ALA A 412 12.48 6.42 -1.77
C ALA A 412 12.64 6.41 -0.23
N GLY A 413 13.83 6.66 0.31
CA GLY A 413 14.10 6.56 1.75
C GLY A 413 14.09 5.12 2.28
N ALA A 414 14.25 4.11 1.42
CA ALA A 414 14.17 2.69 1.77
C ALA A 414 15.51 2.18 2.33
N HIS A 415 15.78 2.45 3.61
CA HIS A 415 17.08 2.13 4.24
C HIS A 415 17.45 0.64 4.24
N HIS A 416 16.49 -0.27 4.37
CA HIS A 416 16.74 -1.72 4.27
C HIS A 416 17.31 -2.09 2.90
N MET A 417 16.60 -1.69 1.84
CA MET A 417 17.00 -2.00 0.47
C MET A 417 18.31 -1.32 0.12
N LEU A 418 18.50 -0.06 0.52
CA LEU A 418 19.76 0.65 0.32
C LEU A 418 20.96 -0.07 0.98
N THR A 419 20.76 -0.60 2.19
CA THR A 419 21.78 -1.38 2.90
C THR A 419 22.13 -2.65 2.13
N ILE A 420 21.11 -3.36 1.62
CA ILE A 420 21.30 -4.57 0.80
C ILE A 420 22.09 -4.24 -0.46
N THR A 421 21.71 -3.20 -1.21
CA THR A 421 22.43 -2.77 -2.42
C THR A 421 23.89 -2.47 -2.11
N LEU A 422 24.17 -1.72 -1.04
CA LEU A 422 25.54 -1.36 -0.65
C LEU A 422 26.36 -2.58 -0.20
N ALA A 423 25.74 -3.54 0.49
CA ALA A 423 26.38 -4.80 0.84
C ALA A 423 26.71 -5.63 -0.41
N LEU A 424 25.80 -5.68 -1.40
CA LEU A 424 26.06 -6.33 -2.68
C LEU A 424 27.20 -5.65 -3.45
N VAL A 425 27.28 -4.32 -3.43
CA VAL A 425 28.43 -3.59 -4.00
C VAL A 425 29.72 -4.05 -3.34
N CYS A 426 29.79 -4.07 -2.00
CA CYS A 426 31.00 -4.45 -1.28
C CYS A 426 31.41 -5.92 -1.50
N ALA A 427 30.43 -6.81 -1.69
CA ALA A 427 30.64 -8.25 -1.84
C ALA A 427 30.96 -8.69 -3.28
N LYS A 428 30.33 -8.04 -4.28
CA LYS A 428 30.39 -8.47 -5.69
C LYS A 428 31.23 -7.57 -6.57
N ILE A 429 31.37 -6.28 -6.22
CA ILE A 429 32.20 -5.35 -6.99
C ILE A 429 33.60 -5.32 -6.38
N PHE A 430 34.57 -5.87 -7.11
CA PHE A 430 35.97 -5.79 -6.71
C PHE A 430 36.42 -4.33 -6.69
N ASN A 431 37.04 -3.94 -5.57
CA ASN A 431 37.66 -2.64 -5.37
C ASN A 431 39.14 -2.86 -5.00
N PRO A 432 40.09 -2.48 -5.86
CA PRO A 432 41.51 -2.71 -5.64
C PRO A 432 42.10 -1.85 -4.52
N ASP A 433 41.45 -0.73 -4.16
CA ASP A 433 41.90 0.15 -3.08
C ASP A 433 41.29 -0.29 -1.72
N PRO A 434 42.10 -0.81 -0.78
CA PRO A 434 41.62 -1.23 0.53
C PRO A 434 41.00 -0.09 1.35
N HIS A 435 41.51 1.14 1.24
CA HIS A 435 40.97 2.28 1.99
C HIS A 435 39.61 2.70 1.45
N HIS A 436 39.43 2.70 0.14
CA HIS A 436 38.12 2.95 -0.47
C HIS A 436 37.11 1.86 -0.10
N HIS A 437 37.51 0.58 -0.07
CA HIS A 437 36.65 -0.54 0.34
C HIS A 437 36.22 -0.44 1.81
N VAL A 438 37.13 -0.02 2.71
CA VAL A 438 36.83 0.27 4.12
C VAL A 438 35.80 1.40 4.24
N ASN A 439 35.96 2.50 3.51
CA ASN A 439 35.01 3.62 3.56
C ASN A 439 33.61 3.23 3.07
N MET A 440 33.54 2.43 2.00
CA MET A 440 32.28 1.89 1.48
C MET A 440 31.61 0.93 2.46
N SER A 441 32.39 0.05 3.08
CA SER A 441 31.89 -0.91 4.08
C SER A 441 31.41 -0.20 5.35
N ARG A 442 32.11 0.86 5.80
CA ARG A 442 31.65 1.74 6.89
C ARG A 442 30.31 2.39 6.55
N ALA A 443 30.20 3.02 5.38
CA ALA A 443 28.95 3.65 4.95
C ALA A 443 27.77 2.65 4.88
N THR A 444 28.06 1.40 4.49
CA THR A 444 27.07 0.30 4.54
C THR A 444 26.64 0.00 5.97
N ALA A 445 27.57 -0.12 6.91
CA ALA A 445 27.27 -0.36 8.32
C ALA A 445 26.44 0.79 8.93
N ASP A 446 26.80 2.05 8.64
CA ASP A 446 26.03 3.23 9.09
C ASP A 446 24.59 3.21 8.53
N CYS A 447 24.41 2.73 7.30
CA CYS A 447 23.09 2.56 6.70
C CYS A 447 22.28 1.45 7.37
N ALA A 448 22.92 0.33 7.74
CA ALA A 448 22.28 -0.77 8.47
C ALA A 448 21.80 -0.34 9.86
N VAL A 449 22.55 0.53 10.54
CA VAL A 449 22.11 1.13 11.82
C VAL A 449 20.84 1.95 11.63
N LYS A 450 20.75 2.74 10.54
CA LYS A 450 19.55 3.52 10.21
C LYS A 450 18.37 2.64 9.80
N SER A 451 18.61 1.45 9.26
CA SER A 451 17.53 0.53 8.92
C SER A 451 16.92 -0.13 10.16
N GLY A 452 17.62 -0.17 11.29
CA GLY A 452 17.13 -0.78 12.54
C GLY A 452 17.06 -2.31 12.52
N ASP A 453 17.52 -2.95 11.43
CA ASP A 453 17.54 -4.41 11.27
C ASP A 453 18.82 -4.98 11.89
N ARG A 454 18.66 -5.81 12.91
CA ARG A 454 19.79 -6.39 13.66
C ARG A 454 20.56 -7.42 12.83
N LEU A 455 19.89 -8.14 11.92
CA LEU A 455 20.55 -9.11 11.05
C LEU A 455 21.43 -8.41 10.01
N LEU A 456 20.94 -7.30 9.44
CA LEU A 456 21.74 -6.48 8.53
C LEU A 456 22.90 -5.81 9.27
N GLN A 457 22.69 -5.32 10.49
CA GLN A 457 23.76 -4.76 11.31
C GLN A 457 24.86 -5.80 11.61
N ALA A 458 24.49 -7.02 12.03
CA ALA A 458 25.45 -8.10 12.26
C ALA A 458 26.26 -8.42 11.00
N THR A 459 25.59 -8.54 9.86
CA THR A 459 26.22 -8.89 8.57
C THR A 459 27.17 -7.79 8.10
N THR A 460 26.74 -6.53 8.17
CA THR A 460 27.52 -5.38 7.68
C THR A 460 28.68 -5.04 8.61
N LYS A 461 28.56 -5.23 9.92
CA LYS A 461 29.67 -5.12 10.88
C LYS A 461 30.76 -6.14 10.59
N ASN A 462 30.39 -7.40 10.32
CA ASN A 462 31.37 -8.44 9.94
C ASN A 462 32.04 -8.12 8.59
N MET A 463 31.27 -7.69 7.60
CA MET A 463 31.81 -7.23 6.31
C MET A 463 32.77 -6.05 6.48
N TYR A 464 32.46 -5.11 7.38
CA TYR A 464 33.32 -3.98 7.68
C TYR A 464 34.61 -4.39 8.40
N ALA A 465 34.52 -5.33 9.34
CA ALA A 465 35.70 -5.91 9.99
C ALA A 465 36.64 -6.57 8.98
N ASP A 466 36.11 -7.32 8.00
CA ASP A 466 36.93 -7.95 6.96
C ASP A 466 37.60 -6.92 6.04
N ALA A 467 36.92 -5.80 5.75
CA ALA A 467 37.53 -4.68 5.03
C ALA A 467 38.68 -4.04 5.84
N LEU A 468 38.52 -3.87 7.16
CA LEU A 468 39.55 -3.34 8.05
C LEU A 468 40.79 -4.25 8.12
N VAL A 469 40.60 -5.57 8.14
CA VAL A 469 41.70 -6.54 8.08
C VAL A 469 42.49 -6.37 6.78
N ARG A 470 41.81 -6.23 5.63
CA ARG A 470 42.47 -5.98 4.34
C ARG A 470 43.26 -4.67 4.29
N ALA A 471 42.90 -3.71 5.14
CA ALA A 471 43.58 -2.43 5.29
C ALA A 471 44.61 -2.41 6.44
N ASN A 472 45.00 -3.58 6.98
CA ASN A 472 45.95 -3.72 8.09
C ASN A 472 45.51 -3.06 9.42
N ARG A 473 44.20 -2.98 9.69
CA ARG A 473 43.61 -2.38 10.90
C ARG A 473 42.93 -3.44 11.78
N GLU A 474 43.68 -4.47 12.16
CA GLU A 474 43.15 -5.65 12.86
C GLU A 474 42.65 -5.40 14.28
N SER A 475 43.18 -4.39 14.98
CA SER A 475 42.71 -4.01 16.32
C SER A 475 41.26 -3.54 16.26
N GLU A 476 40.95 -2.60 15.37
CA GLU A 476 39.59 -2.09 15.17
C GLU A 476 38.66 -3.18 14.62
N ALA A 477 39.15 -4.06 13.75
CA ALA A 477 38.35 -5.15 13.21
C ALA A 477 37.81 -6.10 14.30
N ARG A 478 38.57 -6.32 15.38
CA ARG A 478 38.14 -7.18 16.51
C ARG A 478 36.92 -6.62 17.22
N ASP A 479 36.88 -5.32 17.47
CA ASP A 479 35.76 -4.66 18.15
C ASP A 479 34.46 -4.82 17.35
N PHE A 480 34.53 -4.64 16.03
CA PHE A 480 33.38 -4.81 15.13
C PHE A 480 32.92 -6.27 15.00
N ARG A 481 33.81 -7.25 15.09
CA ARG A 481 33.44 -8.67 15.12
C ARG A 481 32.68 -9.02 16.39
N ILE A 482 33.17 -8.59 17.55
CA ILE A 482 32.49 -8.80 18.83
C ILE A 482 31.09 -8.17 18.80
N ALA A 483 30.97 -6.93 18.32
CA ALA A 483 29.68 -6.26 18.18
C ALA A 483 28.75 -6.98 17.19
N GLY A 484 29.28 -7.51 16.08
CA GLY A 484 28.52 -8.28 15.10
C GLY A 484 28.05 -9.65 15.64
N GLU A 485 28.85 -10.30 16.46
CA GLU A 485 28.49 -11.56 17.15
C GLU A 485 27.39 -11.34 18.18
N GLN A 486 27.40 -10.24 18.93
CA GLN A 486 26.34 -9.87 19.86
C GLN A 486 25.00 -9.67 19.16
N ASP A 487 24.99 -8.91 18.05
CA ASP A 487 23.78 -8.72 17.24
C ASP A 487 23.28 -10.04 16.66
N ARG A 488 24.21 -10.89 16.20
CA ARG A 488 23.90 -12.20 15.63
C ARG A 488 23.30 -13.14 16.67
N ALA A 489 23.86 -13.20 17.89
CA ALA A 489 23.35 -14.04 18.97
C ALA A 489 21.90 -13.69 19.30
N PHE A 490 21.56 -12.39 19.31
CA PHE A 490 20.19 -11.94 19.48
C PHE A 490 19.25 -12.43 18.37
N VAL A 491 19.71 -12.48 17.11
CA VAL A 491 18.90 -12.97 15.98
C VAL A 491 18.81 -14.50 15.95
N GLU A 492 19.87 -15.21 16.34
CA GLU A 492 19.91 -16.68 16.36
C GLU A 492 18.91 -17.31 17.33
N GLU A 493 18.57 -16.61 18.42
CA GLU A 493 17.47 -16.98 19.31
C GLU A 493 16.15 -17.14 18.54
N TYR A 494 15.88 -16.22 17.60
CA TYR A 494 14.67 -16.21 16.77
C TYR A 494 14.71 -17.20 15.60
N LEU A 495 15.87 -17.42 14.99
CA LEU A 495 16.04 -18.42 13.92
C LEU A 495 15.75 -19.86 14.38
N ASN A 496 15.84 -20.10 15.69
CA ASN A 496 15.50 -21.39 16.31
C ASN A 496 13.99 -21.53 16.64
N MET A 497 13.23 -20.43 16.70
CA MET A 497 11.77 -20.45 16.91
C MET A 497 10.99 -21.00 15.70
N GLY A 498 11.59 -21.02 14.51
CA GLY A 498 10.99 -21.58 13.30
C GLY A 498 10.61 -23.07 13.38
N LYS A 499 11.02 -23.80 14.44
CA LYS A 499 10.56 -25.16 14.72
C LYS A 499 9.14 -25.22 15.32
N VAL A 500 8.64 -24.12 15.87
CA VAL A 500 7.36 -24.05 16.62
C VAL A 500 6.27 -23.32 15.84
N VAL A 501 6.61 -22.51 14.82
CA VAL A 501 5.69 -21.69 13.99
C VAL A 501 5.32 -22.35 12.66
#